data_AF-X0Y1M5-F1
#
_entry.id   AF-X0Y1M5-F1
#
_cell.length_a   1.000
_cell.length_b   1.000
_cell.length_c   1.000
_cell.angle_alpha   90.00
_cell.angle_beta   90.00
_cell.angle_gamma   90.00
#
_symmetry.space_group_name_H-M   'P 1'
#
loop_
_entity.id
_entity.type
_entity.pdbx_description
1 polymer ?
#
loop_
_entity_poly.entity_id
_entity_poly.type
_entity_poly.pdbx_seq_one_letter_code
_entity_poly.pdbx_strand_id
1 'polypeptide(L)'
;TTLGHRFLSDGLVAIQHARAYADTLRDKGRVIAHFADRRETIRTQLNEHANGDTVVMPESLLDEVTSLVEWPVVYPCRFEDEFLQVPQECLILTMQTNQKYFALTDVAGKLRSRFLIVSNIETKTPGEI
;
A
#
# COMPACT_ATOMS: atom_id res chain seq x y z
N THR A 1 -2.82 -5.32 -28.06
CA THR A 1 -3.48 -5.74 -26.80
C THR A 1 -2.41 -5.94 -25.75
N THR A 2 -2.76 -5.87 -24.47
CA THR A 2 -1.86 -6.12 -23.32
C THR A 2 -2.58 -6.94 -22.26
N LEU A 3 -1.88 -7.38 -21.21
CA LEU A 3 -2.51 -7.98 -20.03
C LEU A 3 -2.73 -6.91 -18.95
N GLY A 4 -3.85 -7.02 -18.23
CA GLY A 4 -4.09 -6.26 -17.00
C GLY A 4 -3.59 -7.00 -15.75
N HIS A 5 -4.00 -6.50 -14.59
CA HIS A 5 -3.73 -7.08 -13.28
C HIS A 5 -4.13 -8.56 -13.25
N ARG A 6 -3.20 -9.43 -12.81
CA ARG A 6 -3.34 -10.88 -12.90
C ARG A 6 -4.64 -11.44 -12.31
N PHE A 7 -5.11 -10.85 -11.21
CA PHE A 7 -6.27 -11.33 -10.46
C PHE A 7 -7.50 -10.43 -10.54
N LEU A 8 -7.33 -9.16 -10.91
CA LEU A 8 -8.38 -8.14 -10.79
C LEU A 8 -8.92 -7.67 -12.15
N SER A 9 -8.27 -8.08 -13.25
CA SER A 9 -8.71 -7.76 -14.61
C SER A 9 -9.28 -9.01 -15.30
N ASP A 10 -10.11 -8.78 -16.31
CA ASP A 10 -10.67 -9.85 -17.16
C ASP A 10 -9.65 -10.40 -18.18
N GLY A 11 -8.34 -10.14 -17.97
CA GLY A 11 -7.25 -10.65 -18.80
C GLY A 11 -6.78 -9.68 -19.89
N LEU A 12 -7.03 -9.98 -21.16
CA LEU A 12 -6.52 -9.20 -22.28
C LEU A 12 -7.25 -7.86 -22.42
N VAL A 13 -6.48 -6.77 -22.37
CA VAL A 13 -6.95 -5.39 -22.52
C VAL A 13 -6.59 -4.87 -23.91
N ALA A 14 -7.61 -4.45 -24.67
CA ALA A 14 -7.43 -3.80 -25.96
C ALA A 14 -7.23 -2.29 -25.78
N ILE A 15 -6.07 -1.79 -26.21
CA ILE A 15 -5.73 -0.36 -26.22
C ILE A 15 -5.95 0.16 -27.63
N GLN A 16 -6.87 1.11 -27.80
CA GLN A 16 -7.23 1.64 -29.12
C GLN A 16 -6.13 2.52 -29.74
N HIS A 17 -5.48 3.35 -28.93
CA HIS A 17 -4.39 4.23 -29.34
C HIS A 17 -3.52 4.63 -28.15
N ALA A 18 -2.29 5.09 -28.40
CA ALA A 18 -1.30 5.39 -27.35
C ALA A 18 -1.82 6.33 -26.25
N ARG A 19 -2.59 7.38 -26.59
CA ARG A 19 -3.13 8.34 -25.61
C ARG A 19 -4.14 7.71 -24.63
N ALA A 20 -4.76 6.58 -24.98
CA ALA A 20 -5.72 5.88 -24.11
C ALA A 20 -5.04 4.87 -23.19
N TYR A 21 -3.72 4.68 -23.31
CA TYR A 21 -3.00 3.59 -22.63
C TYR A 21 -3.23 3.60 -21.11
N ALA A 22 -2.93 4.72 -20.46
CA ALA A 22 -2.99 4.83 -19.00
C ALA A 22 -4.43 4.67 -18.48
N ASP A 23 -5.39 5.37 -19.09
CA ASP A 23 -6.79 5.30 -18.65
C ASP A 23 -7.41 3.93 -18.93
N THR A 24 -7.12 3.32 -20.09
CA THR A 24 -7.62 1.96 -20.41
C THR A 24 -7.06 0.93 -19.42
N LEU A 25 -5.78 1.03 -19.07
CA LEU A 25 -5.18 0.15 -18.05
C LEU A 25 -5.77 0.38 -16.66
N ARG A 26 -6.03 1.63 -16.28
CA ARG A 26 -6.66 1.95 -15.00
C ARG A 26 -8.06 1.34 -14.92
N ASP A 27 -8.89 1.61 -15.94
CA ASP A 27 -10.32 1.31 -15.91
C ASP A 27 -10.63 -0.16 -16.17
N LYS A 28 -9.92 -0.79 -17.11
CA LYS A 28 -10.17 -2.19 -17.54
C LYS A 28 -9.10 -3.15 -17.05
N GLY A 29 -7.87 -2.66 -16.96
CA GLY A 29 -6.73 -3.47 -16.55
C GLY A 29 -6.53 -3.52 -15.03
N ARG A 30 -7.17 -2.65 -14.24
CA ARG A 30 -6.86 -2.45 -12.81
C ARG A 30 -5.36 -2.22 -12.61
N VAL A 31 -4.76 -1.36 -13.43
CA VAL A 31 -3.33 -1.01 -13.34
C VAL A 31 -3.17 0.50 -13.43
N ILE A 32 -2.52 1.10 -12.45
CA ILE A 32 -2.11 2.50 -12.52
C ILE A 32 -0.72 2.57 -13.17
N ALA A 33 -0.67 2.96 -14.44
CA ALA A 33 0.57 2.87 -15.22
C ALA A 33 1.68 3.82 -14.73
N HIS A 34 1.34 5.05 -14.36
CA HIS A 34 2.31 6.06 -13.95
C HIS A 34 2.80 5.80 -12.52
N PHE A 35 4.12 5.79 -12.33
CA PHE A 35 4.74 5.59 -11.02
C PHE A 35 4.38 6.69 -10.03
N ALA A 36 4.42 7.96 -10.48
CA ALA A 36 4.06 9.10 -9.64
C ALA A 36 2.60 8.99 -9.15
N ASP A 37 1.65 8.67 -10.03
CA ASP A 37 0.25 8.48 -9.67
C ASP A 37 0.08 7.34 -8.64
N ARG A 38 0.79 6.22 -8.80
CA ARG A 38 0.77 5.12 -7.82
C ARG A 38 1.31 5.56 -6.46
N ARG A 39 2.46 6.23 -6.46
CA ARG A 39 3.12 6.73 -5.25
C ARG A 39 2.21 7.68 -4.48
N GLU A 40 1.59 8.62 -5.17
CA GLU A 40 0.65 9.57 -4.58
C GLU A 40 -0.63 8.90 -4.09
N THR A 41 -1.12 7.89 -4.80
CA THR A 41 -2.27 7.07 -4.37
C THR A 41 -1.97 6.34 -3.06
N ILE A 42 -0.81 5.67 -2.97
CA ILE A 42 -0.38 4.98 -1.74
C ILE A 42 -0.26 5.98 -0.59
N ARG A 43 0.45 7.09 -0.80
CA ARG A 43 0.62 8.15 0.20
C ARG A 43 -0.71 8.67 0.71
N THR A 44 -1.68 8.90 -0.18
CA THR A 44 -3.01 9.40 0.17
C THR A 44 -3.76 8.38 1.03
N GLN A 45 -3.85 7.13 0.57
CA GLN A 45 -4.53 6.07 1.31
C GLN A 45 -3.89 5.81 2.68
N LEU A 46 -2.55 5.84 2.78
CA LEU A 46 -1.85 5.69 4.06
C LEU A 46 -2.27 6.77 5.07
N ASN A 47 -2.35 8.03 4.63
CA ASN A 47 -2.76 9.13 5.48
C ASN A 47 -4.25 9.05 5.86
N GLU A 48 -5.12 8.61 4.95
CA GLU A 48 -6.55 8.39 5.22
C GLU A 48 -6.75 7.31 6.29
N HIS A 49 -5.98 6.21 6.26
CA HIS A 49 -6.08 5.12 7.23
C HIS A 49 -5.34 5.38 8.56
N ALA A 50 -4.57 6.46 8.66
CA ALA A 50 -3.85 6.81 9.87
C ALA A 50 -4.81 7.17 11.04
N ASN A 51 -6.00 7.71 10.74
CA ASN A 51 -7.02 8.08 11.73
C ASN A 51 -6.49 8.99 12.87
N GLY A 52 -5.65 9.97 12.51
CA GLY A 52 -5.08 10.94 13.46
C GLY A 52 -3.75 10.52 14.10
N ASP A 53 -3.29 9.29 13.87
CA ASP A 53 -1.90 8.90 14.13
C ASP A 53 -0.98 9.42 13.00
N THR A 54 0.33 9.39 13.21
CA THR A 54 1.35 9.75 12.22
C THR A 54 1.89 8.49 11.54
N VAL A 55 1.94 8.47 10.21
CA VAL A 55 2.51 7.35 9.44
C VAL A 55 4.02 7.50 9.36
N VAL A 56 4.76 6.48 9.82
CA VAL A 56 6.20 6.38 9.61
C VAL A 56 6.45 5.90 8.19
N MET A 57 6.65 6.86 7.28
CA MET A 57 6.74 6.63 5.84
C MET A 57 8.08 7.15 5.27
N PRO A 58 9.19 6.38 5.40
CA PRO A 58 10.43 6.70 4.72
C PRO A 58 10.24 6.67 3.20
N GLU A 59 10.80 7.65 2.49
CA GLU A 59 10.65 7.75 1.03
C GLU A 59 11.15 6.52 0.28
N SER A 60 12.25 5.91 0.74
CA SER A 60 12.78 4.69 0.15
C SER A 60 11.81 3.50 0.26
N LEU A 61 11.08 3.39 1.38
CA LEU A 61 10.08 2.34 1.57
C LEU A 61 8.85 2.61 0.69
N LEU A 62 8.42 3.87 0.60
CA LEU A 62 7.31 4.25 -0.27
C LEU A 62 7.62 3.95 -1.75
N ASP A 63 8.82 4.28 -2.21
CA ASP A 63 9.27 4.00 -3.58
C ASP A 63 9.39 2.50 -3.85
N GLU A 64 9.89 1.73 -2.89
CA GLU A 64 9.97 0.28 -2.98
C GLU A 64 8.57 -0.34 -3.09
N VAL A 65 7.65 0.00 -2.19
CA VAL A 65 6.28 -0.51 -2.20
C VAL A 65 5.56 -0.11 -3.49
N THR A 66 5.73 1.13 -3.95
CA THR A 66 5.18 1.61 -5.23
C THR A 66 5.66 0.77 -6.41
N SER A 67 6.90 0.28 -6.37
CA SER A 67 7.48 -0.57 -7.42
C SER A 67 6.92 -2.00 -7.43
N LEU A 68 6.36 -2.47 -6.31
CA LEU A 68 5.86 -3.84 -6.16
C LEU A 68 4.40 -4.00 -6.53
N VAL A 69 3.63 -2.92 -6.48
CA VAL A 69 2.17 -2.95 -6.66
C VAL A 69 1.77 -2.15 -7.89
N GLU A 70 0.85 -2.70 -8.67
CA GLU A 70 0.28 -2.09 -9.86
C GLU A 70 -1.13 -1.53 -9.58
N TRP A 71 -1.81 -2.06 -8.56
CA TRP A 71 -3.07 -1.58 -8.00
C TRP A 71 -3.02 -1.49 -6.47
N PRO A 72 -2.55 -0.37 -5.89
CA PRO A 72 -2.36 -0.25 -4.45
C PRO A 72 -3.69 -0.14 -3.69
N VAL A 73 -3.84 -0.98 -2.67
CA VAL A 73 -4.91 -0.88 -1.65
C VAL A 73 -4.29 -0.98 -0.25
N VAL A 74 -4.55 0.02 0.59
CA VAL A 74 -4.05 0.07 1.97
C VAL A 74 -5.03 -0.60 2.92
N TYR A 75 -4.52 -1.42 3.84
CA TYR A 75 -5.31 -1.99 4.92
C TYR A 75 -4.69 -1.68 6.29
N PRO A 76 -5.52 -1.29 7.29
CA PRO A 76 -5.07 -1.16 8.66
C PRO A 76 -5.02 -2.51 9.35
N CYS A 77 -3.90 -2.79 9.99
CA CYS A 77 -3.65 -3.99 10.78
C CYS A 77 -3.28 -3.61 12.21
N ARG A 78 -3.41 -4.57 13.13
CA ARG A 78 -3.05 -4.41 14.55
C ARG A 78 -2.32 -5.65 15.04
N PHE A 79 -1.42 -5.47 15.99
CA PHE A 79 -0.81 -6.55 16.76
C PHE A 79 -1.15 -6.42 18.25
N GLU A 80 -0.86 -7.45 19.04
CA GLU A 80 -1.17 -7.44 20.48
C GLU A 80 -0.36 -6.38 21.22
N ASP A 81 -1.00 -5.64 22.13
CA ASP A 81 -0.35 -4.53 22.85
C ASP A 81 0.87 -4.99 23.68
N GLU A 82 0.93 -6.27 24.04
CA GLU A 82 2.06 -6.90 24.74
C GLU A 82 3.38 -6.78 23.99
N PHE A 83 3.34 -6.76 22.65
CA PHE A 83 4.55 -6.56 21.85
C PHE A 83 5.14 -5.16 22.01
N LEU A 84 4.38 -4.16 22.50
CA LEU A 84 4.91 -2.83 22.79
C LEU A 84 5.93 -2.82 23.95
N GLN A 85 6.10 -3.95 24.67
CA GLN A 85 7.20 -4.12 25.64
C GLN A 85 8.56 -4.33 24.94
N VAL A 86 8.56 -4.71 23.67
CA VAL A 86 9.77 -4.80 22.84
C VAL A 86 10.20 -3.40 22.43
N PRO A 87 11.51 -3.08 22.39
CA PRO A 87 11.99 -1.79 21.89
C PRO A 87 11.37 -1.44 20.53
N GLN A 88 10.83 -0.23 20.42
CA GLN A 88 10.10 0.21 19.23
C GLN A 88 10.96 0.16 17.96
N GLU A 89 12.27 0.38 18.09
CA GLU A 89 13.22 0.35 16.98
C GLU A 89 13.29 -1.06 16.37
N CYS A 90 13.25 -2.10 17.21
CA CYS A 90 13.24 -3.49 16.77
C CYS A 90 11.93 -3.87 16.06
N LEU A 91 10.79 -3.37 16.56
CA LEU A 91 9.49 -3.59 15.94
C LEU A 91 9.41 -2.89 14.58
N ILE A 92 9.72 -1.59 14.53
CA ILE A 92 9.70 -0.81 13.29
C ILE A 92 10.64 -1.42 12.25
N LEU A 93 11.86 -1.80 12.64
CA LEU A 93 12.81 -2.43 11.73
C LEU A 93 12.27 -3.74 11.15
N THR A 94 11.67 -4.58 11.99
CA THR A 94 11.09 -5.86 11.55
C THR A 94 9.94 -5.63 10.56
N MET A 95 9.06 -4.68 10.87
CA MET A 95 7.90 -4.32 10.05
C MET A 95 8.31 -3.74 8.69
N GLN A 96 9.29 -2.84 8.68
CA GLN A 96 9.77 -2.21 7.45
C GLN A 96 10.59 -3.18 6.58
N THR A 97 11.49 -3.96 7.19
CA THR A 97 12.46 -4.78 6.43
C THR A 97 11.86 -6.10 5.95
N ASN A 98 11.11 -6.79 6.80
CA ASN A 98 10.66 -8.15 6.49
C ASN A 98 9.31 -8.18 5.78
N GLN A 99 8.49 -7.15 5.96
CA GLN A 99 7.11 -7.18 5.47
C GLN A 99 6.65 -5.90 4.75
N LYS A 100 7.51 -4.87 4.66
CA LYS A 100 7.25 -3.61 3.95
C LYS A 100 6.02 -2.87 4.48
N TYR A 101 5.87 -2.84 5.79
CA TYR A 101 4.74 -2.23 6.49
C TYR A 101 5.06 -0.81 6.94
N PHE A 102 4.02 0.01 7.08
CA PHE A 102 4.09 1.38 7.57
C PHE A 102 3.59 1.42 9.02
N ALA A 103 4.51 1.67 9.95
CA ALA A 103 4.16 1.81 11.36
C ALA A 103 3.37 3.10 11.62
N LEU A 104 2.49 3.08 12.63
CA LEU A 104 1.77 4.26 13.11
C LEU A 104 2.32 4.70 14.47
N THR A 105 2.56 5.99 14.63
CA THR A 105 2.97 6.60 15.90
C THR A 105 1.94 7.64 16.35
N ASP A 106 1.88 7.90 17.65
CA ASP A 106 1.13 9.07 18.13
C ASP A 106 1.86 10.38 17.80
N VAL A 107 1.22 11.50 18.13
CA VAL A 107 1.78 12.86 17.94
C VAL A 107 3.07 13.11 18.72
N ALA A 108 3.36 12.31 19.75
CA ALA A 108 4.58 12.37 20.54
C ALA A 108 5.67 11.42 20.02
N GLY A 109 5.41 10.68 18.95
CA GLY A 109 6.34 9.72 18.35
C GLY A 109 6.32 8.33 18.98
N LYS A 110 5.38 8.02 19.89
CA LYS A 110 5.27 6.69 20.49
C LYS A 110 4.58 5.72 19.53
N LEU A 111 5.19 4.57 19.32
CA LEU A 111 4.63 3.49 18.48
C LEU A 111 3.25 3.05 18.99
N ARG A 112 2.28 2.97 18.08
CA ARG A 112 0.98 2.33 18.29
C ARG A 112 1.08 0.85 17.93
N SER A 113 0.23 0.03 18.53
CA SER A 113 0.07 -1.38 18.10
C SER A 113 -0.62 -1.54 16.74
N ARG A 114 -0.62 -0.49 15.91
CA ARG A 114 -1.27 -0.42 14.61
C ARG A 114 -0.25 -0.17 13.52
N PHE A 115 -0.54 -0.70 12.33
CA PHE A 115 0.27 -0.49 11.15
C PHE A 115 -0.58 -0.60 9.90
N LEU A 116 -0.02 -0.14 8.79
CA LEU A 116 -0.66 -0.16 7.49
C LEU A 116 0.14 -1.04 6.55
N ILE A 117 -0.56 -1.86 5.78
CA ILE A 117 0.02 -2.68 4.72
C ILE A 117 -0.51 -2.20 3.37
N VAL A 118 0.31 -2.32 2.33
CA VAL A 118 -0.11 -2.06 0.94
C VAL A 118 -0.23 -3.39 0.22
N SER A 119 -1.44 -3.72 -0.18
CA SER A 119 -1.73 -4.92 -0.98
C SER A 119 -1.82 -4.55 -2.45
N ASN A 120 -1.43 -5.48 -3.32
CA ASN A 120 -1.74 -5.41 -4.75
C ASN A 120 -3.13 -6.03 -5.07
N ILE A 121 -3.80 -6.61 -4.08
CA ILE A 121 -5.09 -7.27 -4.25
C ILE A 121 -6.14 -6.55 -3.42
N GLU A 122 -7.18 -6.08 -4.10
CA GLU A 122 -8.39 -5.58 -3.47
C GLU A 122 -9.24 -6.77 -2.98
N THR A 123 -9.50 -6.84 -1.68
CA THR A 123 -10.38 -7.84 -1.09
C THR A 123 -11.57 -7.17 -0.43
N LYS A 124 -12.71 -7.87 -0.45
CA LYS A 124 -13.95 -7.44 0.24
C LYS A 124 -13.98 -7.88 1.71
N THR A 125 -13.05 -8.72 2.15
CA THR A 125 -12.89 -9.19 3.55
C THR A 125 -11.50 -8.85 4.10
N PRO A 126 -11.23 -7.59 4.49
CA PRO A 126 -9.89 -7.17 4.94
C PRO A 126 -9.41 -7.84 6.23
N GLY A 127 -10.31 -8.41 7.05
CA GLY A 127 -9.97 -9.06 8.32
C GLY A 127 -9.38 -10.46 8.20
N GLU A 128 -9.26 -11.00 6.98
CA GLU A 128 -8.69 -12.33 6.71
C GLU A 128 -7.30 -12.27 6.06
N ILE A 129 -6.69 -11.07 5.99
CA ILE A 129 -5.35 -10.83 5.44
C ILE A 129 -4.29 -10.90 6.55
#